data_AF-A0A1Q5PDP5-F1
#
_entry.id   AF-A0A1Q5PDP5-F1
#
_cell.length_a   1.000
_cell.length_b   1.000
_cell.length_c   1.000
_cell.angle_alpha   90.00
_cell.angle_beta   90.00
_cell.angle_gamma   90.00
#
_symmetry.space_group_name_H-M   'P 1'
#
loop_
_entity.id
_entity.type
_entity.pdbx_description
1 polymer ?
#
loop_
_entity_poly.entity_id
_entity_poly.type
_entity_poly.pdbx_seq_one_letter_code
_entity_poly.pdbx_strand_id
1 'polypeptide(L)'
;MLTGCEKDEDKAVVREGTAPVLTASATSLLLTEEEAASEALTLSWNDADFGYKAAAEYWLEIDTAGDNFVKPYSVSLGNTREKVYTVEELNTLLTKLKYTPEEAHDVAIRIKATVSDLINPVYSGAETVSVTTYSTYVEPTFVYVPGDYQGWSPETAPSLISVEDNGIYQGIISFNNKDNNLKFKITAGRSWETNYGGGSAAGTLAVNGPDLSVPAKDSYRITVDLNTMTWTAAKYSWGLIGDATPGGWDKDTDMVYDNEAGVWKLTTNLTAGKIKFRLNDDWGTNYGENNGDNVLEAGGADISVAAAGTYEIVLDLENEDETATYTITKK
;
A
#
# COMPACT_ATOMS: atom_id res chain seq x y z
N MET A 1 63.21 -21.58 53.82
CA MET A 1 62.82 -20.29 53.21
C MET A 1 61.86 -20.61 52.08
N LEU A 2 60.60 -20.20 52.18
CA LEU A 2 59.64 -20.30 51.08
C LEU A 2 59.69 -18.99 50.30
N THR A 3 60.05 -19.07 49.02
CA THR A 3 60.01 -17.97 48.04
C THR A 3 58.56 -17.78 47.59
N GLY A 4 57.95 -16.65 47.96
CA GLY A 4 56.66 -16.21 47.43
C GLY A 4 56.87 -15.38 46.17
N CYS A 5 56.21 -15.75 45.07
CA CYS A 5 56.02 -14.87 43.93
C CYS A 5 54.85 -13.94 44.23
N GLU A 6 55.11 -12.63 44.29
CA GLU A 6 54.06 -11.62 44.13
C GLU A 6 53.57 -11.68 42.68
N LYS A 7 52.29 -11.96 42.49
CA LYS A 7 51.60 -11.69 41.23
C LYS A 7 51.18 -10.23 41.28
N ASP A 8 51.84 -9.39 40.50
CA ASP A 8 51.27 -8.11 40.07
C ASP A 8 50.12 -8.42 39.13
N GLU A 9 48.89 -8.36 39.64
CA GLU A 9 47.72 -8.24 38.80
C GLU A 9 47.53 -6.75 38.50
N ASP A 10 47.84 -6.36 37.25
CA ASP A 10 47.32 -5.14 36.66
C ASP A 10 45.79 -5.24 36.66
N LYS A 11 45.17 -4.72 37.72
CA LYS A 11 43.72 -4.53 37.75
C LYS A 11 43.37 -3.50 36.69
N ALA A 12 42.84 -3.97 35.56
CA ALA A 12 42.15 -3.13 34.60
C ALA A 12 40.97 -2.47 35.35
N VAL A 13 41.17 -1.24 35.79
CA VAL A 13 40.10 -0.41 36.32
C VAL A 13 39.21 -0.08 35.13
N VAL A 14 38.01 -0.65 35.10
CA VAL A 14 36.95 -0.27 34.16
C VAL A 14 36.72 1.22 34.34
N ARG A 15 37.15 2.03 33.37
CA ARG A 15 36.65 3.39 33.23
C ARG A 15 35.25 3.29 32.67
N GLU A 16 34.29 3.92 33.33
CA GLU A 16 32.97 4.13 32.72
C GLU A 16 33.18 4.93 31.44
N GLY A 17 32.78 4.35 30.31
CA GLY A 17 32.82 5.01 29.02
C GLY A 17 31.94 6.26 28.99
N THR A 18 32.19 7.17 28.04
CA THR A 18 31.37 8.37 27.83
C THR A 18 30.44 8.18 26.65
N ALA A 19 29.16 8.46 26.85
CA ALA A 19 28.17 8.48 25.78
C ALA A 19 28.51 9.52 24.69
N PRO A 20 28.05 9.29 23.44
CA PRO A 20 28.14 10.32 22.42
C PRO A 20 27.25 11.51 22.78
N VAL A 21 27.62 12.69 22.29
CA VAL A 21 26.85 13.94 22.40
C VAL A 21 26.25 14.20 21.04
N LEU A 22 24.92 14.17 20.95
CA LEU A 22 24.16 14.49 19.74
C LEU A 22 23.98 16.00 19.63
N THR A 23 24.07 16.52 18.42
CA THR A 23 23.69 17.89 18.06
C THR A 23 22.80 17.88 16.83
N ALA A 24 21.77 18.71 16.84
CA ALA A 24 20.89 18.96 15.70
C ALA A 24 21.17 20.34 15.09
N SER A 25 21.11 20.46 13.76
CA SER A 25 21.29 21.75 13.06
C SER A 25 20.16 22.75 13.30
N ALA A 26 18.98 22.28 13.73
CA ALA A 26 17.80 23.08 14.01
C ALA A 26 17.01 22.51 15.19
N THR A 27 16.27 23.37 15.88
CA THR A 27 15.36 22.99 16.98
C THR A 27 13.88 23.13 16.59
N SER A 28 13.59 23.79 15.47
CA SER A 28 12.25 23.93 14.91
C SER A 28 12.34 23.88 13.39
N LEU A 29 11.43 23.13 12.76
CA LEU A 29 11.37 22.94 11.32
C LEU A 29 9.94 23.05 10.84
N LEU A 30 9.73 23.78 9.74
CA LEU A 30 8.52 23.76 8.95
C LEU A 30 8.90 23.11 7.61
N LEU A 31 8.38 21.91 7.36
CA LEU A 31 8.63 21.17 6.13
C LEU A 31 7.58 21.57 5.11
N THR A 32 8.01 21.87 3.89
CA THR A 32 7.12 22.23 2.77
C THR A 32 7.45 21.38 1.54
N GLU A 33 6.44 21.07 0.73
CA GLU A 33 6.65 20.29 -0.50
C GLU A 33 7.56 21.03 -1.49
N GLU A 34 7.50 22.36 -1.55
CA GLU A 34 8.34 23.20 -2.42
C GLU A 34 9.84 23.02 -2.14
N GLU A 35 10.19 22.69 -0.89
CA GLU A 35 11.57 22.52 -0.44
C GLU A 35 11.99 21.05 -0.33
N ALA A 36 11.22 20.11 -0.88
CA ALA A 36 11.40 18.66 -0.75
C ALA A 36 12.87 18.18 -0.88
N ALA A 37 13.61 18.72 -1.85
CA ALA A 37 15.00 18.33 -2.14
C ALA A 37 16.06 19.03 -1.28
N SER A 38 15.69 20.05 -0.50
CA SER A 38 16.61 20.81 0.36
C SER A 38 16.95 20.03 1.62
N GLU A 39 18.14 20.27 2.18
CA GLU A 39 18.53 19.75 3.49
C GLU A 39 17.65 20.38 4.58
N ALA A 40 17.01 19.56 5.40
CA ALA A 40 16.14 20.00 6.49
C ALA A 40 16.82 19.90 7.85
N LEU A 41 17.47 18.76 8.13
CA LEU A 41 18.02 18.46 9.44
C LEU A 41 19.33 17.68 9.31
N THR A 42 20.39 18.22 9.90
CA THR A 42 21.66 17.54 10.07
C THR A 42 21.83 17.16 11.53
N LEU A 43 22.00 15.87 11.78
CA LEU A 43 22.31 15.29 13.07
C LEU A 43 23.77 14.87 13.08
N SER A 44 24.53 15.32 14.07
CA SER A 44 25.95 14.96 14.21
C SER A 44 26.26 14.55 15.64
N TRP A 45 27.20 13.62 15.82
CA TRP A 45 27.63 13.17 17.15
C TRP A 45 29.12 12.82 17.18
N ASN A 46 29.74 12.94 18.35
CA ASN A 46 31.12 12.50 18.56
C ASN A 46 31.21 10.99 18.84
N ASP A 47 32.43 10.48 18.92
CA ASP A 47 32.67 9.09 19.29
C ASP A 47 32.20 8.78 20.72
N ALA A 48 31.49 7.66 20.86
CA ALA A 48 31.28 7.01 22.15
C ALA A 48 32.60 6.40 22.64
N ASP A 49 32.94 6.61 23.91
CA ASP A 49 34.05 5.94 24.58
C ASP A 49 33.47 4.78 25.41
N PHE A 50 34.07 3.59 25.29
CA PHE A 50 33.72 2.41 26.09
C PHE A 50 34.83 2.05 27.09
N GLY A 51 35.82 2.92 27.28
CA GLY A 51 37.00 2.69 28.10
C GLY A 51 38.11 1.90 27.40
N TYR A 52 37.91 1.53 26.14
CA TYR A 52 38.88 0.83 25.27
C TYR A 52 38.63 1.13 23.80
N LYS A 53 39.59 0.82 22.93
CA LYS A 53 39.44 0.98 21.48
C LYS A 53 38.45 -0.06 20.95
N ALA A 54 37.22 0.36 20.69
CA ALA A 54 36.17 -0.46 20.10
C ALA A 54 35.68 0.17 18.79
N ALA A 55 35.27 -0.66 17.84
CA ALA A 55 34.54 -0.20 16.67
C ALA A 55 33.06 -0.06 17.05
N ALA A 56 32.67 1.15 17.48
CA ALA A 56 31.30 1.42 17.85
C ALA A 56 30.38 1.48 16.62
N GLU A 57 29.23 0.84 16.73
CA GLU A 57 28.09 0.96 15.83
C GLU A 57 27.04 1.88 16.46
N TYR A 58 26.48 2.77 15.65
CA TYR A 58 25.53 3.79 16.07
C TYR A 58 24.16 3.50 15.48
N TRP A 59 23.15 3.77 16.28
CA TRP A 59 21.74 3.67 15.94
C TRP A 59 21.09 5.00 16.27
N LEU A 60 20.27 5.50 15.36
CA LEU A 60 19.40 6.63 15.62
C LEU A 60 18.10 6.10 16.22
N GLU A 61 17.71 6.66 17.36
CA GLU A 61 16.42 6.40 17.99
C GLU A 61 15.59 7.67 17.98
N ILE A 62 14.35 7.57 17.48
CA ILE A 62 13.39 8.66 17.38
C ILE A 62 12.12 8.24 18.13
N ASP A 63 11.59 9.13 18.96
CA ASP A 63 10.33 8.94 19.67
C ASP A 63 9.59 10.26 19.85
N THR A 64 8.34 10.22 20.30
CA THR A 64 7.60 11.41 20.72
C THR A 64 8.24 11.98 21.98
N ALA A 65 8.42 13.31 22.05
CA ALA A 65 8.92 13.93 23.27
C ALA A 65 8.00 13.63 24.46
N GLY A 66 8.59 13.12 25.54
CA GLY A 66 7.87 12.69 26.74
C GLY A 66 7.61 11.18 26.83
N ASP A 67 7.71 10.43 25.72
CA ASP A 67 7.51 8.96 25.72
C ASP A 67 8.74 8.18 26.21
N ASN A 68 9.85 8.88 26.48
CA ASN A 68 11.07 8.36 27.09
C ASN A 68 11.71 7.18 26.32
N PHE A 69 11.51 7.08 25.01
CA PHE A 69 12.07 6.02 24.17
C PHE A 69 11.63 4.62 24.64
N VAL A 70 10.34 4.45 24.96
CA VAL A 70 9.76 3.16 25.36
C VAL A 70 9.61 2.23 24.15
N LYS A 71 9.21 2.78 22.99
CA LYS A 71 9.13 2.06 21.71
C LYS A 71 9.64 2.95 20.56
N PRO A 72 10.92 3.37 20.61
CA PRO A 72 11.44 4.30 19.64
C PRO A 72 11.53 3.63 18.27
N TYR A 73 11.33 4.42 17.22
CA TYR A 73 11.80 4.04 15.91
C TYR A 73 13.33 3.98 15.94
N SER A 74 13.92 2.87 15.49
CA SER A 74 15.35 2.64 15.56
C SER A 74 15.91 2.25 14.19
N VAL A 75 16.98 2.93 13.77
CA VAL A 75 17.67 2.66 12.50
C VAL A 75 19.19 2.58 12.71
N SER A 76 19.83 1.53 12.17
CA SER A 76 21.30 1.41 12.20
C SER A 76 21.92 2.43 11.25
N LEU A 77 22.91 3.14 11.75
CA LEU A 77 23.74 4.08 11.02
C LEU A 77 25.17 3.55 10.82
N GLY A 78 25.43 2.30 11.23
CA GLY A 78 26.77 1.71 11.14
C GLY A 78 27.77 2.53 11.94
N ASN A 79 28.87 2.93 11.29
CA ASN A 79 29.96 3.68 11.91
C ASN A 79 30.00 5.16 11.49
N THR A 80 28.91 5.74 10.99
CA THR A 80 28.87 7.18 10.65
C THR A 80 28.77 8.05 11.92
N ARG A 81 29.05 9.35 11.76
CA ARG A 81 28.93 10.37 12.82
C ARG A 81 27.98 11.51 12.43
N GLU A 82 27.28 11.31 11.32
CA GLU A 82 26.40 12.29 10.73
C GLU A 82 25.26 11.58 10.01
N LYS A 83 24.08 12.18 10.09
CA LYS A 83 22.92 11.87 9.27
C LYS A 83 22.28 13.18 8.83
N VAL A 84 22.24 13.40 7.52
CA VAL A 84 21.49 14.49 6.89
C VAL A 84 20.16 13.93 6.41
N TYR A 85 19.09 14.68 6.67
CA TYR A 85 17.76 14.46 6.13
C TYR A 85 17.40 15.60 5.19
N THR A 86 16.90 15.27 4.00
CA THR A 86 16.16 16.26 3.19
C THR A 86 14.77 16.52 3.78
N VAL A 87 14.10 17.56 3.32
CA VAL A 87 12.71 17.88 3.70
C VAL A 87 11.78 16.69 3.39
N GLU A 88 11.88 16.11 2.20
CA GLU A 88 11.09 14.94 1.78
C GLU A 88 11.37 13.70 2.65
N GLU A 89 12.64 13.40 2.92
CA GLU A 89 13.03 12.23 3.73
C GLU A 89 12.49 12.36 5.17
N LEU A 90 12.59 13.54 5.76
CA LEU A 90 12.09 13.78 7.11
C LEU A 90 10.56 13.76 7.16
N ASN A 91 9.89 14.36 6.17
CA ASN A 91 8.43 14.33 6.06
C ASN A 91 7.91 12.89 5.94
N THR A 92 8.51 12.11 5.05
CA THR A 92 8.16 10.69 4.83
C THR A 92 8.37 9.86 6.09
N LEU A 93 9.49 10.07 6.79
CA LEU A 93 9.78 9.38 8.04
C LEU A 93 8.71 9.67 9.10
N LEU A 94 8.38 10.95 9.34
CA LEU A 94 7.42 11.33 10.37
C LEU A 94 5.99 10.87 10.02
N THR A 95 5.61 10.89 8.75
CA THR A 95 4.34 10.29 8.28
C THR A 95 4.30 8.79 8.53
N LYS A 96 5.40 8.07 8.29
CA LYS A 96 5.51 6.63 8.61
C LYS A 96 5.37 6.37 10.11
N LEU A 97 5.87 7.29 10.93
CA LEU A 97 5.71 7.28 12.40
C LEU A 97 4.34 7.77 12.87
N LYS A 98 3.40 8.04 11.96
CA LYS A 98 2.01 8.43 12.23
C LYS A 98 1.86 9.78 12.92
N TYR A 99 2.83 10.68 12.76
CA TYR A 99 2.63 12.08 13.11
C TYR A 99 1.65 12.72 12.14
N THR A 100 0.65 13.41 12.67
CA THR A 100 -0.36 14.10 11.86
C THR A 100 0.30 15.26 11.10
N PRO A 101 0.10 15.39 9.77
CA PRO A 101 0.62 16.51 9.00
C PRO A 101 -0.01 17.84 9.42
N GLU A 102 0.67 18.94 9.09
CA GLU A 102 0.22 20.33 9.31
C GLU A 102 0.13 20.76 10.78
N GLU A 103 0.55 19.89 11.70
CA GLU A 103 0.66 20.15 13.13
C GLU A 103 2.12 20.11 13.57
N ALA A 104 2.51 20.94 14.53
CA ALA A 104 3.84 20.88 15.13
C ALA A 104 3.92 19.76 16.16
N HIS A 105 4.92 18.89 16.01
CA HIS A 105 5.19 17.79 16.94
C HIS A 105 6.61 17.89 17.50
N ASP A 106 6.73 17.73 18.81
CA ASP A 106 8.04 17.64 19.47
C ASP A 106 8.59 16.22 19.33
N VAL A 107 9.63 16.08 18.49
CA VAL A 107 10.29 14.81 18.20
C VAL A 107 11.57 14.71 19.04
N ALA A 108 11.66 13.69 19.88
CA ALA A 108 12.85 13.39 20.67
C ALA A 108 13.77 12.43 19.91
N ILE A 109 15.05 12.80 19.82
CA ILE A 109 16.06 12.09 19.04
C ILE A 109 17.24 11.78 19.96
N ARG A 110 17.74 10.54 19.93
CA ARG A 110 18.99 10.17 20.60
C ARG A 110 19.81 9.20 19.77
N ILE A 111 21.10 9.12 20.11
CA ILE A 111 22.02 8.15 19.54
C ILE A 111 22.24 7.04 20.56
N LYS A 112 22.03 5.80 20.12
CA LYS A 112 22.45 4.59 20.83
C LYS A 112 23.75 4.10 20.20
N ALA A 113 24.79 3.93 21.01
CA ALA A 113 26.05 3.34 20.59
C ALA A 113 26.23 1.95 21.22
N THR A 114 26.67 0.99 20.41
CA THR A 114 26.98 -0.39 20.83
C THR A 114 28.32 -0.85 20.27
N VAL A 115 28.94 -1.80 20.94
CA VAL A 115 30.21 -2.43 20.52
C VAL A 115 30.10 -3.95 20.42
N SER A 116 29.12 -4.54 21.12
CA SER A 116 28.74 -5.95 21.05
C SER A 116 27.47 -6.16 21.88
N ASP A 117 26.73 -7.23 21.62
CA ASP A 117 25.54 -7.60 22.40
C ASP A 117 25.83 -7.96 23.87
N LEU A 118 27.10 -8.15 24.23
CA LEU A 118 27.55 -8.50 25.58
C LEU A 118 27.80 -7.28 26.47
N ILE A 119 27.83 -6.08 25.87
CA ILE A 119 28.10 -4.83 26.58
C ILE A 119 26.84 -3.96 26.47
N ASN A 120 26.42 -3.40 27.60
CA ASN A 120 25.28 -2.50 27.60
C ASN A 120 25.54 -1.32 26.67
N PRO A 121 24.58 -0.95 25.82
CA PRO A 121 24.71 0.23 24.98
C PRO A 121 24.79 1.50 25.83
N VAL A 122 25.48 2.52 25.29
CA VAL A 122 25.46 3.87 25.83
C VAL A 122 24.59 4.76 24.96
N TYR A 123 23.89 5.70 25.60
CA TYR A 123 22.93 6.58 24.95
C TYR A 123 23.35 8.04 25.11
N SER A 124 23.24 8.82 24.04
CA SER A 124 23.39 10.27 24.14
C SER A 124 22.29 10.90 24.99
N GLY A 125 22.48 12.17 25.34
CA GLY A 125 21.34 13.03 25.67
C GLY A 125 20.34 13.05 24.51
N ALA A 126 19.07 13.29 24.84
CA ALA A 126 18.02 13.45 23.84
C ALA A 126 17.96 14.91 23.39
N GLU A 127 17.96 15.12 22.07
CA GLU A 127 17.67 16.40 21.44
C GLU A 127 16.19 16.42 21.04
N THR A 128 15.49 17.52 21.31
CA THR A 128 14.09 17.69 20.90
C THR A 128 14.03 18.69 19.75
N VAL A 129 13.38 18.29 18.65
CA VAL A 129 13.15 19.13 17.48
C VAL A 129 11.64 19.22 17.26
N SER A 130 11.10 20.43 17.25
CA SER A 130 9.70 20.69 16.89
C SER A 130 9.58 20.66 15.37
N VAL A 131 8.86 19.69 14.80
CA VAL A 131 8.72 19.55 13.35
C VAL A 131 7.25 19.67 12.95
N THR A 132 6.96 20.55 12.00
CA THR A 132 5.68 20.60 11.29
C THR A 132 5.84 19.99 9.91
N THR A 133 5.17 18.87 9.67
CA THR A 133 5.17 18.12 8.39
C THR A 133 4.10 18.67 7.44
N TYR A 134 4.18 18.34 6.16
CA TYR A 134 3.16 18.64 5.16
C TYR A 134 2.43 17.36 4.73
N SER A 135 1.16 17.50 4.35
CA SER A 135 0.36 16.40 3.82
C SER A 135 0.79 16.06 2.40
N THR A 136 0.98 14.77 2.11
CA THR A 136 1.13 14.26 0.75
C THR A 136 -0.19 13.72 0.18
N TYR A 137 -1.30 13.95 0.89
CA TYR A 137 -2.63 13.51 0.45
C TYR A 137 -3.10 14.39 -0.70
N VAL A 138 -3.33 13.75 -1.85
CA VAL A 138 -4.00 14.37 -2.99
C VAL A 138 -5.45 13.90 -2.96
N GLU A 139 -6.40 14.83 -3.04
CA GLU A 139 -7.82 14.48 -3.12
C GLU A 139 -8.09 13.79 -4.47
N PRO A 140 -8.53 12.51 -4.48
CA PRO A 140 -8.73 11.80 -5.73
C PRO A 140 -9.85 12.42 -6.56
N THR A 141 -9.68 12.41 -7.87
CA THR A 141 -10.72 12.84 -8.82
C THR A 141 -11.32 11.67 -9.56
N PHE A 142 -12.51 11.89 -10.15
CA PHE A 142 -13.31 10.83 -10.75
C PHE A 142 -13.86 11.21 -12.11
N VAL A 143 -13.97 10.20 -12.98
CA VAL A 143 -14.85 10.21 -14.15
C VAL A 143 -15.82 9.04 -14.06
N TYR A 144 -16.91 9.07 -14.82
CA TYR A 144 -17.97 8.06 -14.74
C TYR A 144 -18.18 7.37 -16.08
N VAL A 145 -18.65 6.12 -16.07
CA VAL A 145 -18.72 5.28 -17.28
C VAL A 145 -20.16 4.90 -17.63
N PRO A 146 -21.07 5.85 -17.95
CA PRO A 146 -22.42 5.46 -18.33
C PRO A 146 -22.43 4.64 -19.62
N GLY A 147 -23.25 3.60 -19.66
CA GLY A 147 -23.40 2.76 -20.84
C GLY A 147 -24.66 1.92 -20.83
N ASP A 148 -24.81 1.04 -21.81
CA ASP A 148 -25.99 0.19 -21.93
C ASP A 148 -26.26 -0.64 -20.66
N TYR A 149 -25.21 -0.95 -19.88
CA TYR A 149 -25.29 -1.87 -18.74
C TYR A 149 -25.99 -1.40 -17.50
N GLN A 150 -26.16 -0.09 -17.43
CA GLN A 150 -26.99 0.56 -16.42
C GLN A 150 -28.03 1.48 -17.06
N GLY A 151 -28.27 1.36 -18.37
CA GLY A 151 -29.32 2.12 -19.08
C GLY A 151 -29.00 3.59 -19.35
N TRP A 152 -27.74 3.93 -19.65
CA TRP A 152 -27.28 5.29 -19.97
C TRP A 152 -27.61 6.37 -18.91
N SER A 153 -27.53 6.07 -17.60
CA SER A 153 -27.74 7.02 -16.48
C SER A 153 -26.44 7.46 -15.79
N PRO A 154 -25.83 8.59 -16.18
CA PRO A 154 -24.62 9.12 -15.51
C PRO A 154 -24.76 9.28 -14.00
N GLU A 155 -25.98 9.47 -13.47
CA GLU A 155 -26.23 9.59 -12.03
C GLU A 155 -25.82 8.34 -11.26
N THR A 156 -25.98 7.16 -11.85
CA THR A 156 -25.72 5.86 -11.21
C THR A 156 -24.54 5.11 -11.82
N ALA A 157 -23.88 5.69 -12.83
CA ALA A 157 -22.73 5.09 -13.46
C ALA A 157 -21.59 4.86 -12.45
N PRO A 158 -20.91 3.70 -12.51
CA PRO A 158 -19.66 3.47 -11.78
C PRO A 158 -18.57 4.44 -12.25
N SER A 159 -17.61 4.69 -11.36
CA SER A 159 -16.52 5.63 -11.58
C SER A 159 -15.19 4.96 -11.91
N LEU A 160 -14.33 5.72 -12.58
CA LEU A 160 -12.89 5.51 -12.63
C LEU A 160 -12.25 6.57 -11.73
N ILE A 161 -11.18 6.22 -11.03
CA ILE A 161 -10.49 7.07 -10.06
C ILE A 161 -9.12 7.50 -10.57
N SER A 162 -8.75 8.75 -10.33
CA SER A 162 -7.38 9.25 -10.42
C SER A 162 -6.88 9.53 -8.99
N VAL A 163 -6.12 8.59 -8.43
CA VAL A 163 -5.66 8.63 -7.04
C VAL A 163 -4.69 9.80 -6.79
N GLU A 164 -3.93 10.16 -7.82
CA GLU A 164 -2.92 11.24 -7.77
C GLU A 164 -3.42 12.54 -8.40
N ASP A 165 -4.71 12.63 -8.77
CA ASP A 165 -5.28 13.74 -9.56
C ASP A 165 -4.43 14.15 -10.78
N ASN A 166 -3.84 13.16 -11.45
CA ASN A 166 -2.91 13.39 -12.55
C ASN A 166 -3.61 13.37 -13.93
N GLY A 167 -4.94 13.36 -13.96
CA GLY A 167 -5.74 13.28 -15.18
C GLY A 167 -5.80 11.88 -15.83
N ILE A 168 -5.21 10.86 -15.19
CA ILE A 168 -5.29 9.46 -15.58
C ILE A 168 -6.22 8.74 -14.61
N TYR A 169 -7.27 8.13 -15.15
CA TYR A 169 -8.34 7.48 -14.40
C TYR A 169 -8.36 5.99 -14.68
N GLN A 170 -8.52 5.17 -13.65
CA GLN A 170 -8.60 3.72 -13.76
C GLN A 170 -9.75 3.16 -12.94
N GLY A 171 -10.32 2.04 -13.39
CA GLY A 171 -11.38 1.34 -12.66
C GLY A 171 -11.84 0.09 -13.40
N ILE A 172 -12.68 -0.72 -12.75
CA ILE A 172 -13.17 -1.98 -13.29
C ILE A 172 -14.66 -1.83 -13.62
N ILE A 173 -15.02 -2.13 -14.86
CA ILE A 173 -16.40 -2.02 -15.34
C ILE A 173 -16.85 -3.38 -15.87
N SER A 174 -17.96 -3.89 -15.34
CA SER A 174 -18.58 -5.14 -15.78
C SER A 174 -19.65 -4.86 -16.84
N PHE A 175 -19.39 -5.23 -18.08
CA PHE A 175 -20.33 -5.10 -19.20
C PHE A 175 -21.09 -6.41 -19.37
N ASN A 176 -22.20 -6.57 -18.64
CA ASN A 176 -22.91 -7.86 -18.51
C ASN A 176 -24.29 -7.90 -19.19
N ASN A 177 -24.52 -7.06 -20.20
CA ASN A 177 -25.84 -6.82 -20.81
C ASN A 177 -26.44 -8.03 -21.48
N LYS A 178 -27.77 -8.11 -21.43
CA LYS A 178 -28.52 -9.25 -21.98
C LYS A 178 -28.55 -9.27 -23.50
N ASP A 179 -28.49 -8.10 -24.15
CA ASP A 179 -28.57 -7.94 -25.61
C ASP A 179 -27.19 -7.89 -26.30
N ASN A 180 -26.10 -8.07 -25.54
CA ASN A 180 -24.72 -7.88 -26.00
C ASN A 180 -24.45 -6.49 -26.61
N ASN A 181 -25.27 -5.48 -26.31
CA ASN A 181 -24.90 -4.11 -26.61
C ASN A 181 -23.97 -3.61 -25.51
N LEU A 182 -22.68 -3.46 -25.84
CA LEU A 182 -21.62 -3.21 -24.86
C LEU A 182 -21.08 -1.78 -25.01
N LYS A 183 -21.95 -0.84 -25.37
CA LYS A 183 -21.54 0.54 -25.58
C LYS A 183 -21.58 1.34 -24.30
N PHE A 184 -20.72 2.34 -24.27
CA PHE A 184 -20.58 3.27 -23.16
C PHE A 184 -19.94 4.58 -23.59
N LYS A 185 -19.91 5.53 -22.66
CA LYS A 185 -19.16 6.78 -22.74
C LYS A 185 -18.44 7.03 -21.42
N ILE A 186 -17.59 8.04 -21.42
CA ILE A 186 -16.97 8.59 -20.20
C ILE A 186 -17.58 9.97 -19.94
N THR A 187 -17.93 10.30 -18.70
CA THR A 187 -18.41 11.63 -18.32
C THR A 187 -17.54 12.22 -17.22
N ALA A 188 -17.25 13.53 -17.30
CA ALA A 188 -16.45 14.23 -16.29
C ALA A 188 -17.20 14.40 -14.95
N GLY A 189 -18.53 14.33 -14.99
CA GLY A 189 -19.40 14.35 -13.82
C GLY A 189 -20.51 13.31 -13.94
N ARG A 190 -21.37 13.24 -12.93
CA ARG A 190 -22.61 12.44 -12.96
C ARG A 190 -23.70 13.11 -13.81
N SER A 191 -23.33 13.62 -14.97
CA SER A 191 -24.20 14.30 -15.93
C SER A 191 -23.64 14.17 -17.35
N TRP A 192 -24.45 14.53 -18.36
CA TRP A 192 -24.02 14.55 -19.76
C TRP A 192 -23.31 15.84 -20.19
N GLU A 193 -23.09 16.79 -19.28
CA GLU A 193 -22.55 18.13 -19.58
C GLU A 193 -21.19 18.07 -20.29
N THR A 194 -20.27 17.28 -19.74
CA THR A 194 -18.98 16.97 -20.38
C THR A 194 -18.85 15.47 -20.51
N ASN A 195 -18.86 14.98 -21.74
CA ASN A 195 -18.68 13.57 -22.05
C ASN A 195 -17.66 13.36 -23.16
N TYR A 196 -17.03 12.19 -23.12
CA TYR A 196 -16.03 11.74 -24.05
C TYR A 196 -16.48 10.42 -24.67
N GLY A 197 -16.27 10.32 -25.97
CA GLY A 197 -16.52 9.12 -26.77
C GLY A 197 -15.33 8.85 -27.68
N GLY A 198 -15.52 7.99 -28.69
CA GLY A 198 -14.47 7.59 -29.62
C GLY A 198 -13.89 8.77 -30.40
N GLY A 199 -12.57 8.84 -30.48
CA GLY A 199 -11.85 9.80 -31.30
C GLY A 199 -11.70 9.35 -32.76
N SER A 200 -10.85 10.06 -33.51
CA SER A 200 -10.59 9.79 -34.93
C SER A 200 -9.79 8.49 -35.18
N ALA A 201 -9.17 7.93 -34.14
CA ALA A 201 -8.40 6.69 -34.20
C ALA A 201 -8.83 5.74 -33.08
N ALA A 202 -8.59 4.44 -33.26
CA ALA A 202 -8.85 3.46 -32.20
C ALA A 202 -8.02 3.79 -30.95
N GLY A 203 -8.65 3.71 -29.78
CA GLY A 203 -8.02 4.04 -28.49
C GLY A 203 -7.89 5.54 -28.21
N THR A 204 -8.36 6.43 -29.07
CA THR A 204 -8.42 7.87 -28.77
C THR A 204 -9.82 8.30 -28.36
N LEU A 205 -9.90 9.44 -27.67
CA LEU A 205 -11.12 10.08 -27.20
C LEU A 205 -11.37 11.38 -27.93
N ALA A 206 -12.64 11.74 -28.06
CA ALA A 206 -13.07 13.07 -28.46
C ALA A 206 -14.21 13.54 -27.56
N VAL A 207 -14.21 14.84 -27.24
CA VAL A 207 -15.33 15.50 -26.56
C VAL A 207 -16.58 15.33 -27.41
N ASN A 208 -17.66 14.83 -26.79
CA ASN A 208 -18.92 14.48 -27.46
C ASN A 208 -18.76 13.48 -28.62
N GLY A 209 -17.70 12.67 -28.61
CA GLY A 209 -17.49 11.62 -29.60
C GLY A 209 -18.60 10.55 -29.63
N PRO A 210 -18.63 9.69 -30.66
CA PRO A 210 -19.49 8.51 -30.71
C PRO A 210 -19.26 7.57 -29.52
N ASP A 211 -20.18 6.65 -29.27
CA ASP A 211 -20.04 5.68 -28.18
C ASP A 211 -18.80 4.79 -28.35
N LEU A 212 -18.20 4.43 -27.22
CA LEU A 212 -17.14 3.41 -27.11
C LEU A 212 -17.77 2.03 -26.98
N SER A 213 -17.01 0.96 -27.21
CA SER A 213 -17.45 -0.40 -26.92
C SER A 213 -16.30 -1.34 -26.57
N VAL A 214 -16.58 -2.37 -25.78
CA VAL A 214 -15.67 -3.50 -25.53
C VAL A 214 -15.99 -4.68 -26.46
N PRO A 215 -15.04 -5.58 -26.75
CA PRO A 215 -15.22 -6.61 -27.77
C PRO A 215 -16.13 -7.77 -27.37
N ALA A 216 -16.30 -8.02 -26.06
CA ALA A 216 -17.12 -9.13 -25.55
C ALA A 216 -17.72 -8.78 -24.19
N LYS A 217 -18.78 -9.50 -23.83
CA LYS A 217 -19.42 -9.39 -22.51
C LYS A 217 -18.43 -9.90 -21.47
N ASP A 218 -17.92 -9.00 -20.63
CA ASP A 218 -16.97 -9.33 -19.58
C ASP A 218 -16.74 -8.14 -18.63
N SER A 219 -15.88 -8.32 -17.64
CA SER A 219 -15.32 -7.23 -16.86
C SER A 219 -13.98 -6.77 -17.43
N TYR A 220 -13.80 -5.45 -17.49
CA TYR A 220 -12.61 -4.82 -18.06
C TYR A 220 -12.05 -3.78 -17.09
N ARG A 221 -10.72 -3.76 -16.96
CA ARG A 221 -10.02 -2.61 -16.41
C ARG A 221 -9.96 -1.55 -17.50
N ILE A 222 -10.65 -0.45 -17.26
CA ILE A 222 -10.67 0.71 -18.14
C ILE A 222 -9.63 1.71 -17.62
N THR A 223 -8.79 2.19 -18.53
CA THR A 223 -7.87 3.30 -18.27
C THR A 223 -8.21 4.45 -19.22
N VAL A 224 -8.37 5.65 -18.68
CA VAL A 224 -8.64 6.88 -19.43
C VAL A 224 -7.56 7.89 -19.09
N ASP A 225 -6.90 8.45 -20.09
CA ASP A 225 -5.96 9.56 -19.93
C ASP A 225 -6.54 10.79 -20.64
N LEU A 226 -6.99 11.76 -19.85
CA LEU A 226 -7.57 13.01 -20.37
C LEU A 226 -6.51 14.03 -20.79
N ASN A 227 -5.23 13.84 -20.41
CA ASN A 227 -4.14 14.68 -20.87
C ASN A 227 -3.80 14.39 -22.33
N THR A 228 -3.78 13.10 -22.69
CA THR A 228 -3.49 12.65 -24.05
C THR A 228 -4.74 12.32 -24.86
N MET A 229 -5.93 12.38 -24.24
CA MET A 229 -7.21 11.98 -24.83
C MET A 229 -7.17 10.56 -25.39
N THR A 230 -6.73 9.61 -24.56
CA THR A 230 -6.65 8.19 -24.91
C THR A 230 -7.39 7.33 -23.90
N TRP A 231 -7.76 6.12 -24.32
CA TRP A 231 -8.36 5.13 -23.44
C TRP A 231 -7.98 3.71 -23.85
N THR A 232 -8.02 2.80 -22.89
CA THR A 232 -7.84 1.36 -23.11
C THR A 232 -8.82 0.55 -22.28
N ALA A 233 -9.10 -0.68 -22.73
CA ALA A 233 -9.83 -1.68 -21.98
C ALA A 233 -9.07 -3.00 -22.04
N ALA A 234 -8.60 -3.46 -20.89
CA ALA A 234 -7.98 -4.77 -20.73
C ALA A 234 -8.96 -5.70 -20.02
N LYS A 235 -9.13 -6.94 -20.50
CA LYS A 235 -9.94 -7.94 -19.80
C LYS A 235 -9.38 -8.10 -18.38
N TYR A 236 -10.26 -7.95 -17.40
CA TYR A 236 -9.93 -8.07 -15.99
C TYR A 236 -11.18 -8.60 -15.30
N SER A 237 -11.30 -9.93 -15.29
CA SER A 237 -12.50 -10.63 -14.89
C SER A 237 -12.15 -11.79 -14.00
N TRP A 238 -12.70 -11.78 -12.79
CA TRP A 238 -12.58 -12.92 -11.90
C TRP A 238 -13.73 -13.88 -12.11
N GLY A 239 -13.42 -15.15 -12.18
CA GLY A 239 -14.37 -16.24 -12.38
C GLY A 239 -14.23 -17.31 -11.32
N LEU A 240 -15.32 -18.05 -11.11
CA LEU A 240 -15.33 -19.28 -10.32
C LEU A 240 -15.36 -20.48 -11.24
N ILE A 241 -14.39 -21.39 -11.09
CA ILE A 241 -14.32 -22.66 -11.84
C ILE A 241 -14.37 -23.84 -10.87
N GLY A 242 -14.84 -25.00 -11.33
CA GLY A 242 -14.77 -26.25 -10.57
C GLY A 242 -15.98 -27.16 -10.80
N ASP A 243 -15.88 -28.43 -10.42
CA ASP A 243 -16.96 -29.41 -10.60
C ASP A 243 -18.25 -29.07 -9.80
N ALA A 244 -18.14 -28.21 -8.79
CA ALA A 244 -19.31 -27.64 -8.11
C ALA A 244 -20.04 -26.57 -8.95
N THR A 245 -19.39 -25.96 -9.94
CA THR A 245 -19.95 -24.88 -10.78
C THR A 245 -20.73 -25.41 -11.99
N PRO A 246 -21.62 -24.61 -12.62
CA PRO A 246 -22.36 -25.04 -13.81
C PRO A 246 -21.49 -25.46 -15.01
N GLY A 247 -20.28 -24.90 -15.13
CA GLY A 247 -19.34 -25.17 -16.22
C GLY A 247 -18.29 -26.24 -15.91
N GLY A 248 -18.30 -26.81 -14.69
CA GLY A 248 -17.29 -27.76 -14.26
C GLY A 248 -15.87 -27.15 -14.30
N TRP A 249 -14.89 -27.99 -14.65
CA TRP A 249 -13.51 -27.56 -14.90
C TRP A 249 -13.26 -27.10 -16.35
N ASP A 250 -14.32 -26.97 -17.16
CA ASP A 250 -14.21 -26.60 -18.58
C ASP A 250 -14.44 -25.10 -18.80
N LYS A 251 -15.23 -24.44 -17.94
CA LYS A 251 -15.62 -23.04 -18.12
C LYS A 251 -15.91 -22.33 -16.79
N ASP A 252 -15.41 -21.10 -16.67
CA ASP A 252 -15.65 -20.23 -15.53
C ASP A 252 -17.09 -19.73 -15.49
N THR A 253 -17.54 -19.48 -14.27
CA THR A 253 -18.72 -18.67 -13.98
C THR A 253 -18.24 -17.28 -13.57
N ASP A 254 -18.30 -16.33 -14.49
CA ASP A 254 -17.79 -14.97 -14.31
C ASP A 254 -18.50 -14.24 -13.16
N MET A 255 -17.69 -13.57 -12.34
CA MET A 255 -18.16 -12.69 -11.27
C MET A 255 -18.40 -11.28 -11.83
N VAL A 256 -19.15 -10.47 -11.08
CA VAL A 256 -19.40 -9.05 -11.40
C VAL A 256 -18.70 -8.19 -10.36
N TYR A 257 -17.98 -7.16 -10.81
CA TYR A 257 -17.33 -6.23 -9.90
C TYR A 257 -18.34 -5.22 -9.35
N ASP A 258 -18.40 -5.11 -8.04
CA ASP A 258 -19.19 -4.11 -7.32
C ASP A 258 -18.29 -2.92 -7.00
N ASN A 259 -18.43 -1.85 -7.76
CA ASN A 259 -17.63 -0.64 -7.60
C ASN A 259 -17.93 0.13 -6.30
N GLU A 260 -19.10 -0.06 -5.69
CA GLU A 260 -19.45 0.59 -4.42
C GLU A 260 -18.79 -0.14 -3.25
N ALA A 261 -18.76 -1.48 -3.32
CA ALA A 261 -18.18 -2.32 -2.27
C ALA A 261 -16.69 -2.66 -2.48
N GLY A 262 -16.12 -2.43 -3.67
CA GLY A 262 -14.71 -2.77 -3.97
C GLY A 262 -14.45 -4.27 -4.09
N VAL A 263 -15.48 -5.08 -4.40
CA VAL A 263 -15.39 -6.55 -4.37
C VAL A 263 -16.02 -7.21 -5.58
N TRP A 264 -15.59 -8.44 -5.87
CA TRP A 264 -16.22 -9.30 -6.87
C TRP A 264 -17.37 -10.09 -6.23
N LYS A 265 -18.53 -10.11 -6.90
CA LYS A 265 -19.73 -10.82 -6.43
C LYS A 265 -20.24 -11.82 -7.47
N LEU A 266 -20.69 -12.97 -7.00
CA LEU A 266 -21.39 -13.97 -7.80
C LEU A 266 -22.53 -14.59 -7.00
N THR A 267 -23.74 -14.57 -7.55
CA THR A 267 -24.83 -15.45 -7.07
C THR A 267 -25.04 -16.55 -8.09
N THR A 268 -24.77 -17.80 -7.70
CA THR A 268 -24.91 -18.96 -8.59
C THR A 268 -25.36 -20.22 -7.85
N ASN A 269 -25.85 -21.20 -8.61
CA ASN A 269 -26.13 -22.53 -8.07
C ASN A 269 -24.84 -23.35 -8.08
N LEU A 270 -24.51 -23.93 -6.93
CA LEU A 270 -23.40 -24.87 -6.78
C LEU A 270 -23.92 -26.27 -6.43
N THR A 271 -23.16 -27.28 -6.80
CA THR A 271 -23.32 -28.66 -6.34
C THR A 271 -22.27 -29.00 -5.28
N ALA A 272 -22.35 -30.19 -4.68
CA ALA A 272 -21.27 -30.65 -3.80
C ALA A 272 -20.03 -30.97 -4.66
N GLY A 273 -18.88 -30.40 -4.30
CA GLY A 273 -17.68 -30.50 -5.12
C GLY A 273 -16.60 -29.52 -4.69
N LYS A 274 -15.83 -29.04 -5.66
CA LYS A 274 -14.67 -28.18 -5.55
C LYS A 274 -14.84 -26.94 -6.41
N ILE A 275 -14.25 -25.83 -5.96
CA ILE A 275 -14.17 -24.57 -6.69
C ILE A 275 -12.78 -23.93 -6.55
N LYS A 276 -12.47 -23.03 -7.47
CA LYS A 276 -11.30 -22.17 -7.45
C LYS A 276 -11.60 -20.82 -8.10
N PHE A 277 -10.89 -19.77 -7.71
CA PHE A 277 -10.97 -18.46 -8.36
C PHE A 277 -9.88 -18.31 -9.41
N ARG A 278 -10.22 -17.77 -10.58
CA ARG A 278 -9.24 -17.51 -11.65
C ARG A 278 -9.44 -16.13 -12.24
N LEU A 279 -8.34 -15.48 -12.58
CA LEU A 279 -8.34 -14.24 -13.33
C LEU A 279 -8.33 -14.57 -14.84
N ASN A 280 -9.23 -13.91 -15.57
CA ASN A 280 -9.30 -13.91 -17.03
C ASN A 280 -9.47 -15.30 -17.67
N ASP A 281 -10.19 -16.21 -17.01
CA ASP A 281 -10.39 -17.61 -17.42
C ASP A 281 -9.08 -18.41 -17.60
N ASP A 282 -7.99 -17.91 -17.02
CA ASP A 282 -6.64 -18.43 -17.20
C ASP A 282 -6.05 -18.96 -15.89
N TRP A 283 -5.16 -19.95 -16.00
CA TRP A 283 -4.51 -20.54 -14.84
C TRP A 283 -3.32 -19.73 -14.31
N GLY A 284 -2.85 -18.70 -15.03
CA GLY A 284 -1.70 -17.88 -14.64
C GLY A 284 -1.87 -17.23 -13.27
N THR A 285 -3.00 -16.55 -13.04
CA THR A 285 -3.35 -15.98 -11.73
C THR A 285 -4.62 -16.63 -11.23
N ASN A 286 -4.49 -17.44 -10.17
CA ASN A 286 -5.60 -18.15 -9.56
C ASN A 286 -5.41 -18.23 -8.04
N TYR A 287 -6.52 -18.32 -7.33
CA TYR A 287 -6.55 -18.36 -5.87
C TYR A 287 -7.30 -19.59 -5.38
N GLY A 288 -6.71 -20.23 -4.37
CA GLY A 288 -7.29 -21.33 -3.60
C GLY A 288 -7.10 -21.10 -2.11
N GLU A 289 -7.40 -22.11 -1.30
CA GLU A 289 -7.45 -21.99 0.16
C GLU A 289 -6.78 -23.22 0.79
N ASN A 290 -5.78 -23.02 1.66
CA ASN A 290 -4.98 -24.10 2.24
C ASN A 290 -5.26 -24.38 3.73
N ASN A 291 -5.84 -23.43 4.48
CA ASN A 291 -5.79 -23.38 5.94
C ASN A 291 -7.17 -23.45 6.64
N GLY A 292 -8.26 -23.42 5.90
CA GLY A 292 -9.64 -23.26 6.36
C GLY A 292 -10.00 -21.90 6.95
N ASP A 293 -9.22 -20.83 6.71
CA ASP A 293 -9.37 -19.52 7.38
C ASP A 293 -10.03 -18.42 6.51
N ASN A 294 -10.43 -18.78 5.29
CA ASN A 294 -10.98 -17.89 4.26
C ASN A 294 -9.99 -16.86 3.69
N VAL A 295 -8.70 -16.99 4.01
CA VAL A 295 -7.63 -16.26 3.34
C VAL A 295 -7.18 -17.10 2.15
N LEU A 296 -7.00 -16.45 1.01
CA LEU A 296 -6.67 -17.09 -0.26
C LEU A 296 -5.16 -17.04 -0.50
N GLU A 297 -4.60 -18.16 -0.97
CA GLU A 297 -3.23 -18.23 -1.45
C GLU A 297 -3.17 -18.34 -2.97
N ALA A 298 -2.20 -17.62 -3.57
CA ALA A 298 -1.90 -17.74 -4.98
C ALA A 298 -1.54 -19.20 -5.31
N GLY A 299 -2.33 -19.84 -6.17
CA GLY A 299 -2.17 -21.26 -6.49
C GLY A 299 -2.50 -22.23 -5.34
N GLY A 300 -3.22 -21.79 -4.30
CA GLY A 300 -3.63 -22.62 -3.16
C GLY A 300 -4.52 -23.80 -3.54
N ALA A 301 -4.93 -24.64 -2.59
CA ALA A 301 -5.76 -25.83 -2.86
C ALA A 301 -7.19 -25.48 -3.28
N ASP A 302 -7.92 -26.45 -3.85
CA ASP A 302 -9.30 -26.25 -4.27
C ASP A 302 -10.26 -26.22 -3.07
N ILE A 303 -11.15 -25.22 -3.08
CA ILE A 303 -12.10 -24.94 -2.00
C ILE A 303 -13.28 -25.92 -2.07
N SER A 304 -13.70 -26.46 -0.93
CA SER A 304 -14.79 -27.46 -0.88
C SER A 304 -16.16 -26.81 -0.76
N VAL A 305 -17.10 -27.22 -1.60
CA VAL A 305 -18.53 -26.93 -1.46
C VAL A 305 -19.23 -28.18 -0.96
N ALA A 306 -19.75 -28.15 0.27
CA ALA A 306 -20.23 -29.35 0.94
C ALA A 306 -21.61 -29.84 0.43
N ALA A 307 -22.47 -28.93 -0.03
CA ALA A 307 -23.84 -29.25 -0.38
C ALA A 307 -24.33 -28.42 -1.56
N ALA A 308 -25.27 -28.97 -2.32
CA ALA A 308 -25.91 -28.23 -3.38
C ALA A 308 -26.80 -27.09 -2.84
N GLY A 309 -26.88 -26.00 -3.59
CA GLY A 309 -27.77 -24.87 -3.30
C GLY A 309 -27.40 -23.61 -4.06
N THR A 310 -28.13 -22.54 -3.82
CA THR A 310 -27.80 -21.20 -4.31
C THR A 310 -26.88 -20.52 -3.31
N TYR A 311 -25.77 -19.98 -3.78
CA TYR A 311 -24.77 -19.32 -2.95
C TYR A 311 -24.54 -17.89 -3.44
N GLU A 312 -24.30 -16.99 -2.49
CA GLU A 312 -23.58 -15.74 -2.72
C GLU A 312 -22.10 -15.97 -2.43
N ILE A 313 -21.25 -15.61 -3.38
CA ILE A 313 -19.81 -15.64 -3.26
C ILE A 313 -19.30 -14.21 -3.39
N VAL A 314 -18.48 -13.80 -2.42
CA VAL A 314 -17.77 -12.51 -2.46
C VAL A 314 -16.28 -12.82 -2.46
N LEU A 315 -15.55 -12.21 -3.39
CA LEU A 315 -14.09 -12.25 -3.45
C LEU A 315 -13.58 -10.82 -3.25
N ASP A 316 -12.74 -10.65 -2.24
CA ASP A 316 -12.12 -9.39 -1.88
C ASP A 316 -10.60 -9.50 -2.07
N LEU A 317 -10.05 -8.59 -2.86
CA LEU A 317 -8.64 -8.58 -3.26
C LEU A 317 -7.94 -7.29 -2.82
N GLU A 318 -8.65 -6.37 -2.15
CA GLU A 318 -8.17 -5.02 -1.84
C GLU A 318 -8.14 -4.77 -0.33
N ASN A 319 -7.81 -5.80 0.46
CA ASN A 319 -7.68 -5.66 1.92
C ASN A 319 -6.45 -4.82 2.30
N GLU A 320 -6.56 -4.06 3.40
CA GLU A 320 -5.49 -3.17 3.90
C GLU A 320 -4.17 -3.89 4.22
N ASP A 321 -4.24 -5.17 4.58
CA ASP A 321 -3.10 -6.03 4.89
C ASP A 321 -2.59 -6.83 3.67
N GLU A 322 -3.06 -6.47 2.46
CA GLU A 322 -2.73 -7.09 1.18
C GLU A 322 -3.17 -8.56 1.06
N THR A 323 -4.05 -9.03 1.95
CA THR A 323 -4.61 -10.37 1.85
C THR A 323 -5.74 -10.44 0.82
N ALA A 324 -5.86 -11.59 0.14
CA ALA A 324 -7.04 -11.93 -0.65
C ALA A 324 -7.97 -12.78 0.23
N THR A 325 -9.26 -12.45 0.30
CA THR A 325 -10.23 -13.19 1.10
C THR A 325 -11.49 -13.51 0.31
N TYR A 326 -12.27 -14.47 0.80
CA TYR A 326 -13.58 -14.76 0.20
C TYR A 326 -14.62 -15.14 1.25
N THR A 327 -15.89 -15.02 0.86
CA THR A 327 -17.01 -15.61 1.60
C THR A 327 -17.87 -16.45 0.66
N ILE A 328 -18.44 -17.52 1.19
CA ILE A 328 -19.41 -18.37 0.48
C ILE A 328 -20.63 -18.61 1.38
N THR A 329 -21.72 -17.90 1.10
CA THR A 329 -22.93 -17.89 1.92
C THR A 329 -24.09 -18.52 1.17
N LYS A 330 -24.69 -19.56 1.75
CA LYS A 330 -25.88 -20.20 1.17
C LYS A 330 -27.10 -19.29 1.36
N LYS A 331 -27.86 -19.04 0.28
CA LYS A 331 -29.14 -18.32 0.31
C LYS A 331 -30.30 -19.25 0.66
#